data_AF-A0A963QXS2-F1
#
_entry.id   AF-A0A963QXS2-F1
#
_cell.length_a   1.000
_cell.length_b   1.000
_cell.length_c   1.000
_cell.angle_alpha   90.00
_cell.angle_beta   90.00
_cell.angle_gamma   90.00
#
_symmetry.space_group_name_H-M   'P 1'
#
loop_
_entity.id
_entity.type
_entity.pdbx_description
1 polymer ?
#
loop_
_entity_poly.entity_id
_entity_poly.type
_entity_poly.pdbx_seq_one_letter_code
_entity_poly.pdbx_strand_id
1 'polypeptide(L)'
;SGETASFLAGGEFPVPVGRKDDEITIEFKEFGVRLSFTPTVLNSERISLQVKPEVSDLDFANAIELADTLIPALKTRRAETTIELGSGQSFAIGGLISNTSQNNVEKFPGLGDLPILGTLFRSTNFQRSQSELVIIVTPYLVKPTRLAELRSPTDDYVPPNDLERILEGRLTKPRLTPGVDAPRVAGTKLLGAAGFALD
;
A
#
# COMPACT_ATOMS: atom_id res chain seq x y z
N SER A 1 -3.23 -26.93 -8.77
CA SER A 1 -3.13 -26.27 -7.46
C SER A 1 -1.80 -25.55 -7.39
N GLY A 2 -1.76 -24.36 -6.78
CA GLY A 2 -0.52 -23.60 -6.62
C GLY A 2 0.08 -23.80 -5.23
N GLU A 3 1.35 -23.45 -5.11
CA GLU A 3 2.06 -23.42 -3.82
C GLU A 3 1.81 -22.09 -3.11
N THR A 4 2.12 -22.06 -1.82
CA THR A 4 2.09 -20.81 -1.05
C THR A 4 3.14 -19.85 -1.59
N ALA A 5 2.70 -18.64 -1.91
CA ALA A 5 3.58 -17.55 -2.28
C ALA A 5 3.46 -16.41 -1.27
N SER A 6 4.54 -15.65 -1.12
CA SER A 6 4.57 -14.47 -0.28
C SER A 6 5.25 -13.32 -1.00
N PHE A 7 4.76 -12.12 -0.75
CA PHE A 7 5.25 -10.86 -1.28
C PHE A 7 5.40 -9.88 -0.12
N LEU A 8 6.52 -9.16 -0.09
CA LEU A 8 6.75 -8.05 0.83
C LEU A 8 7.21 -6.83 0.02
N ALA A 9 6.49 -5.72 0.16
CA ALA A 9 6.91 -4.40 -0.30
C ALA A 9 7.00 -3.49 0.90
N GLY A 10 8.22 -3.19 1.32
CA GLY A 10 8.45 -2.50 2.58
C GLY A 10 9.93 -2.34 2.89
N GLY A 11 10.22 -2.16 4.17
CA GLY A 11 11.57 -2.07 4.69
C GLY A 11 11.71 -2.78 6.02
N GLU A 12 12.90 -2.68 6.58
CA GLU A 12 13.21 -3.17 7.93
C GLU A 12 13.73 -2.01 8.78
N PHE A 13 13.43 -2.04 10.07
CA PHE A 13 14.02 -1.10 11.03
C PHE A 13 14.65 -1.85 12.21
N PRO A 14 15.78 -1.37 12.74
CA PRO A 14 16.49 -2.01 13.83
C PRO A 14 15.79 -1.74 15.17
N VAL A 15 15.65 -2.79 15.99
CA VAL A 15 15.11 -2.73 17.35
C VAL A 15 16.11 -3.36 18.32
N PRO A 16 16.59 -2.65 19.35
CA PRO A 16 17.42 -3.25 20.39
C PRO A 16 16.57 -4.19 21.27
N VAL A 17 16.88 -5.48 21.29
CA VAL A 17 16.11 -6.53 22.00
C VAL A 17 16.76 -7.01 23.29
N GLY A 18 18.00 -6.62 23.55
CA GLY A 18 18.71 -6.99 24.77
C GLY A 18 20.06 -6.30 24.91
N ARG A 19 20.56 -6.27 26.15
CA ARG A 19 21.93 -5.84 26.47
C ARG A 19 22.55 -6.86 27.41
N LYS A 20 23.74 -7.36 27.08
CA LYS A 20 24.52 -8.26 27.95
C LYS A 20 25.98 -7.85 27.93
N ASP A 21 26.58 -7.65 29.10
CA ASP A 21 28.01 -7.35 29.28
C ASP A 21 28.54 -6.29 28.29
N ASP A 22 27.80 -5.18 28.15
CA ASP A 22 28.07 -4.05 27.25
C ASP A 22 27.82 -4.26 25.74
N GLU A 23 27.36 -5.44 25.33
CA GLU A 23 26.89 -5.73 23.96
C GLU A 23 25.39 -5.44 23.82
N ILE A 24 25.00 -4.69 22.78
CA ILE A 24 23.60 -4.44 22.42
C ILE A 24 23.21 -5.38 21.28
N THR A 25 22.19 -6.22 21.51
CA THR A 25 21.63 -7.09 20.47
C THR A 25 20.54 -6.35 19.71
N ILE A 26 20.68 -6.27 18.39
CA ILE A 26 19.74 -5.61 17.48
C ILE A 26 19.01 -6.67 16.66
N GLU A 27 17.67 -6.58 16.61
CA GLU A 27 16.81 -7.37 15.72
C GLU A 27 16.17 -6.46 14.68
N PHE A 28 16.15 -6.87 13.41
CA PHE A 28 15.46 -6.14 12.35
C PHE A 28 13.99 -6.56 12.27
N LYS A 29 13.07 -5.60 12.28
CA LYS A 29 11.64 -5.83 12.12
C LYS A 29 11.17 -5.29 10.78
N GLU A 30 10.54 -6.15 9.99
CA GLU A 30 9.93 -5.79 8.71
C GLU A 30 8.65 -4.94 8.91
N PHE A 31 8.46 -3.95 8.05
CA PHE A 31 7.21 -3.18 7.95
C PHE A 31 6.87 -2.91 6.48
N GLY A 32 5.62 -2.61 6.19
CA GLY A 32 5.12 -2.32 4.84
C GLY A 32 3.94 -3.22 4.46
N VAL A 33 3.82 -3.54 3.19
CA VAL A 33 2.75 -4.37 2.65
C VAL A 33 3.25 -5.80 2.46
N ARG A 34 2.74 -6.73 3.27
CA ARG A 34 2.97 -8.17 3.11
C ARG A 34 1.70 -8.85 2.63
N LEU A 35 1.84 -9.71 1.63
CA LEU A 35 0.75 -10.55 1.15
C LEU A 35 1.24 -12.00 1.07
N SER A 36 0.65 -12.87 1.88
CA SER A 36 0.82 -14.32 1.74
C SER A 36 -0.46 -14.93 1.22
N PHE A 37 -0.37 -15.82 0.23
CA PHE A 37 -1.53 -16.45 -0.37
C PHE A 37 -1.24 -17.88 -0.83
N THR A 38 -2.27 -18.72 -0.78
CA THR A 38 -2.22 -20.12 -1.23
C THR A 38 -3.41 -20.39 -2.15
N PRO A 39 -3.21 -20.53 -3.48
CA PRO A 39 -4.29 -20.75 -4.42
C PRO A 39 -4.54 -22.25 -4.66
N THR A 40 -5.80 -22.67 -4.52
CA THR A 40 -6.28 -24.00 -4.91
C THR A 40 -7.29 -23.86 -6.04
N VAL A 41 -6.98 -24.45 -7.20
CA VAL A 41 -7.91 -24.48 -8.33
C VAL A 41 -8.91 -25.61 -8.07
N LEU A 42 -10.18 -25.26 -7.90
CA LEU A 42 -11.24 -26.25 -7.66
C LEU A 42 -11.76 -26.82 -8.99
N ASN A 43 -12.04 -25.94 -9.96
CA ASN A 43 -12.46 -26.31 -11.32
C ASN A 43 -12.10 -25.17 -12.30
N SER A 44 -12.54 -25.28 -13.56
CA SER A 44 -12.22 -24.33 -14.63
C SER A 44 -12.70 -22.88 -14.38
N GLU A 45 -13.61 -22.65 -13.44
CA GLU A 45 -14.19 -21.33 -13.17
C GLU A 45 -14.08 -20.89 -11.71
N ARG A 46 -13.54 -21.70 -10.80
CA ARG A 46 -13.46 -21.38 -9.36
C ARG A 46 -12.07 -21.63 -8.78
N ILE A 47 -11.61 -20.63 -8.04
CA ILE A 47 -10.35 -20.61 -7.31
C ILE A 47 -10.70 -20.43 -5.84
N SER A 48 -10.28 -21.38 -5.01
CA SER A 48 -10.22 -21.19 -3.56
C SER A 48 -8.88 -20.54 -3.23
N LEU A 49 -8.91 -19.46 -2.47
CA LEU A 49 -7.73 -18.68 -2.15
C LEU A 49 -7.71 -18.41 -0.65
N GLN A 50 -6.71 -18.96 0.03
CA GLN A 50 -6.38 -18.53 1.39
C GLN A 50 -5.48 -17.30 1.28
N VAL A 51 -5.86 -16.19 1.89
CA VAL A 51 -5.11 -14.93 1.85
C VAL A 51 -4.86 -14.37 3.24
N LYS A 52 -3.65 -13.83 3.41
CA LYS A 52 -3.19 -13.15 4.62
C LYS A 52 -2.52 -11.82 4.27
N PRO A 53 -3.28 -10.79 3.86
CA PRO A 53 -2.74 -9.45 3.69
C PRO A 53 -2.45 -8.80 5.04
N GLU A 54 -1.29 -8.15 5.13
CA GLU A 54 -0.84 -7.35 6.26
C GLU A 54 -0.27 -6.03 5.73
N VAL A 55 -0.68 -4.91 6.34
CA VAL A 55 -0.15 -3.58 6.08
C VAL A 55 0.32 -3.02 7.41
N SER A 56 1.61 -2.68 7.50
CA SER A 56 2.21 -2.11 8.70
C SER A 56 2.95 -0.82 8.38
N ASP A 57 2.75 0.17 9.25
CA ASP A 57 3.40 1.47 9.18
C ASP A 57 4.16 1.73 10.50
N LEU A 58 5.25 2.51 10.43
CA LEU A 58 5.94 3.00 11.61
C LEU A 58 5.08 4.05 12.33
N ASP A 59 4.89 3.86 13.63
CA ASP A 59 4.11 4.74 14.49
C ASP A 59 5.03 5.47 15.47
N PHE A 60 5.39 6.70 15.11
CA PHE A 60 6.23 7.57 15.93
C PHE A 60 5.47 8.21 17.10
N ALA A 61 4.13 8.24 17.06
CA ALA A 61 3.34 8.82 18.16
C ALA A 61 3.32 7.90 19.39
N ASN A 62 3.47 6.59 19.18
CA ASN A 62 3.57 5.58 20.23
C ASN A 62 5.00 5.03 20.36
N ALA A 63 6.01 5.79 19.93
CA ALA A 63 7.41 5.40 20.02
C ALA A 63 7.90 5.36 21.48
N ILE A 64 8.92 4.53 21.72
CA ILE A 64 9.68 4.52 22.97
C ILE A 64 11.05 5.13 22.75
N GLU A 65 11.57 5.88 23.73
CA GLU A 65 12.92 6.41 23.69
C GLU A 65 13.83 5.53 24.55
N LEU A 66 14.93 5.04 23.95
CA LEU A 66 15.93 4.24 24.64
C LEU A 66 17.33 4.72 24.25
N ALA A 67 18.10 5.17 25.24
CA ALA A 67 19.48 5.66 25.05
C ALA A 67 19.61 6.66 23.88
N ASP A 68 18.80 7.73 23.93
CA ASP A 68 18.72 8.80 22.92
C ASP A 68 18.33 8.33 21.50
N THR A 69 17.80 7.10 21.38
CA THR A 69 17.27 6.55 20.13
C THR A 69 15.76 6.39 20.24
N LEU A 70 15.03 6.98 19.28
CA LEU A 70 13.59 6.84 19.16
C LEU A 70 13.25 5.55 18.40
N ILE A 71 12.57 4.61 19.06
CA ILE A 71 12.12 3.34 18.49
C ILE A 71 10.62 3.46 18.20
N PRO A 72 10.19 3.52 16.93
CA PRO A 72 8.78 3.61 16.60
C PRO A 72 8.03 2.32 16.94
N ALA A 73 6.76 2.45 17.33
CA ALA A 73 5.86 1.31 17.39
C ALA A 73 5.44 0.88 15.97
N LEU A 74 4.75 -0.26 15.84
CA LEU A 74 4.16 -0.69 14.58
C LEU A 74 2.63 -0.59 14.62
N LYS A 75 2.08 0.12 13.65
CA LYS A 75 0.64 0.14 13.40
C LYS A 75 0.31 -0.88 12.31
N THR A 76 -0.10 -2.07 12.74
CA THR A 76 -0.38 -3.19 11.83
C THR A 76 -1.88 -3.37 11.61
N ARG A 77 -2.26 -3.60 10.36
CA ARG A 77 -3.60 -3.97 9.92
C ARG A 77 -3.50 -5.28 9.15
N ARG A 78 -4.24 -6.30 9.54
CA ARG A 78 -4.17 -7.62 8.91
C ARG A 78 -5.53 -8.29 8.86
N ALA A 79 -5.72 -9.13 7.85
CA ALA A 79 -6.87 -10.01 7.73
C ALA A 79 -6.38 -11.41 7.36
N GLU A 80 -7.10 -12.43 7.78
CA GLU A 80 -6.89 -13.81 7.33
C GLU A 80 -8.24 -14.41 6.96
N THR A 81 -8.35 -14.89 5.73
CA THR A 81 -9.60 -15.50 5.24
C THR A 81 -9.32 -16.51 4.13
N THR A 82 -10.32 -17.35 3.88
CA THR A 82 -10.40 -18.22 2.72
C THR A 82 -11.62 -17.81 1.91
N ILE A 83 -11.41 -17.47 0.65
CA ILE A 83 -12.46 -17.03 -0.27
C ILE A 83 -12.52 -17.96 -1.48
N GLU A 84 -13.70 -18.15 -2.03
CA GLU A 84 -13.90 -18.85 -3.30
C GLU A 84 -14.45 -17.87 -4.33
N LEU A 85 -13.69 -17.65 -5.40
CA LEU A 85 -14.01 -16.67 -6.43
C LEU A 85 -13.76 -17.25 -7.81
N GLY A 86 -14.49 -16.75 -8.80
CA GLY A 86 -14.12 -16.96 -10.19
C GLY A 86 -12.94 -16.08 -10.62
N SER A 87 -12.24 -16.51 -11.68
CA SER A 87 -11.14 -15.72 -12.25
C SER A 87 -11.65 -14.33 -12.69
N GLY A 88 -10.97 -13.27 -12.23
CA GLY A 88 -11.34 -11.88 -12.47
C GLY A 88 -12.47 -11.34 -11.59
N GLN A 89 -13.09 -12.16 -10.73
CA GLN A 89 -14.07 -11.68 -9.76
C GLN A 89 -13.38 -11.02 -8.57
N SER A 90 -13.96 -9.93 -8.08
CA SER A 90 -13.42 -9.20 -6.93
C SER A 90 -14.26 -9.45 -5.70
N PHE A 91 -13.61 -9.59 -4.54
CA PHE A 91 -14.28 -9.72 -3.25
C PHE A 91 -13.64 -8.82 -2.21
N ALA A 92 -14.47 -8.08 -1.48
CA ALA A 92 -14.03 -7.28 -0.35
C ALA A 92 -13.99 -8.15 0.91
N ILE A 93 -12.79 -8.31 1.47
CA ILE A 93 -12.55 -9.19 2.62
C ILE A 93 -12.77 -8.45 3.94
N GLY A 94 -12.58 -7.13 3.93
CA GLY A 94 -12.75 -6.31 5.12
C GLY A 94 -12.71 -4.83 4.81
N GLY A 95 -13.32 -4.07 5.71
CA GLY A 95 -13.28 -2.62 5.75
C GLY A 95 -13.21 -2.14 7.21
N LEU A 96 -12.33 -1.19 7.51
CA LEU A 96 -12.29 -0.53 8.82
C LEU A 96 -12.29 0.99 8.60
N ILE A 97 -13.28 1.65 9.19
CA ILE A 97 -13.36 3.12 9.26
C ILE A 97 -13.16 3.50 10.72
N SER A 98 -12.13 4.29 10.99
CA SER A 98 -11.83 4.84 12.31
C SER A 98 -11.97 6.36 12.25
N ASN A 99 -12.70 6.94 13.21
CA ASN A 99 -12.87 8.39 13.34
C ASN A 99 -12.67 8.77 14.81
N THR A 100 -11.63 9.54 15.09
CA THR A 100 -11.28 10.04 16.42
C THR A 100 -11.47 11.54 16.43
N SER A 101 -12.25 12.05 17.39
CA SER A 101 -12.48 13.48 17.59
C SER A 101 -12.11 13.85 19.04
N GLN A 102 -11.16 14.75 19.22
CA GLN A 102 -10.72 15.26 20.51
C GLN A 102 -11.03 16.76 20.56
N ASN A 103 -11.73 17.18 21.61
CA ASN A 103 -12.02 18.58 21.88
C ASN A 103 -11.50 18.92 23.27
N ASN A 104 -10.41 19.69 23.34
CA ASN A 104 -9.81 20.12 24.59
C ASN A 104 -10.13 21.60 24.81
N VAL A 105 -10.74 21.92 25.96
CA VAL A 105 -11.11 23.29 26.31
C VAL A 105 -10.35 23.67 27.57
N GLU A 106 -9.37 24.54 27.42
CA GLU A 106 -8.65 25.16 28.52
C GLU A 106 -9.29 26.50 28.82
N LYS A 107 -9.69 26.75 30.07
CA LYS A 107 -10.34 28.00 30.46
C LYS A 107 -9.83 28.50 31.79
N PHE A 108 -9.81 29.83 31.93
CA PHE A 108 -9.49 30.47 33.21
C PHE A 108 -10.68 30.31 34.17
N PRO A 109 -10.49 29.86 35.43
CA PRO A 109 -11.58 29.67 36.37
C PRO A 109 -12.32 30.99 36.62
N GLY A 110 -13.65 30.95 36.60
CA GLY A 110 -14.53 32.12 36.72
C GLY A 110 -14.67 32.91 35.41
N LEU A 111 -13.58 33.53 34.92
CA LEU A 111 -13.62 34.41 33.74
C LEU A 111 -14.02 33.68 32.45
N GLY A 112 -13.67 32.39 32.31
CA GLY A 112 -14.02 31.58 31.14
C GLY A 112 -15.51 31.27 30.99
N ASP A 113 -16.31 31.46 32.05
CA ASP A 113 -17.75 31.17 32.06
C ASP A 113 -18.61 32.44 31.90
N LEU A 114 -18.01 33.63 31.77
CA LEU A 114 -18.74 34.86 31.57
C LEU A 114 -19.47 34.88 30.22
N PRO A 115 -20.76 35.28 30.17
CA PRO A 115 -21.45 35.49 28.91
C PRO A 115 -20.76 36.62 28.12
N ILE A 116 -20.70 36.48 26.79
CA ILE A 116 -20.08 37.43 25.85
C ILE A 116 -18.54 37.49 25.95
N LEU A 117 -17.97 37.57 27.15
CA LEU A 117 -16.53 37.78 27.38
C LEU A 117 -15.72 36.50 27.58
N GLY A 118 -16.34 35.38 27.99
CA GLY A 118 -15.63 34.15 28.34
C GLY A 118 -14.88 33.49 27.16
N THR A 119 -15.20 33.86 25.92
CA THR A 119 -14.47 33.44 24.71
C THR A 119 -13.04 33.97 24.67
N LEU A 120 -12.76 35.12 25.27
CA LEU A 120 -11.42 35.71 25.33
C LEU A 120 -10.53 35.04 26.39
N PHE A 121 -11.14 34.30 27.32
CA PHE A 121 -10.47 33.65 28.46
C PHE A 121 -10.53 32.12 28.39
N ARG A 122 -10.82 31.57 27.19
CA ARG A 122 -10.79 30.14 26.90
C ARG A 122 -10.02 29.87 25.61
N SER A 123 -9.28 28.78 25.60
CA SER A 123 -8.64 28.20 24.43
C SER A 123 -9.33 26.88 24.11
N THR A 124 -9.74 26.69 22.86
CA THR A 124 -10.37 25.46 22.38
C THR A 124 -9.48 24.83 21.33
N ASN A 125 -8.97 23.64 21.59
CA ASN A 125 -8.23 22.84 20.62
C ASN A 125 -9.14 21.70 20.12
N PHE A 126 -9.39 21.68 18.82
CA PHE A 126 -10.20 20.65 18.16
C PHE A 126 -9.34 19.85 17.20
N GLN A 127 -9.29 18.54 17.38
CA GLN A 127 -8.53 17.62 16.55
C GLN A 127 -9.44 16.48 16.06
N ARG A 128 -9.48 16.25 14.75
CA ARG A 128 -10.23 15.16 14.12
C ARG A 128 -9.32 14.32 13.24
N SER A 129 -9.32 13.01 13.45
CA SER A 129 -8.53 12.03 12.69
C SER A 129 -9.45 10.97 12.08
N GLN A 130 -9.37 10.76 10.76
CA GLN A 130 -10.13 9.72 10.05
C GLN A 130 -9.16 8.76 9.35
N SER A 131 -9.42 7.46 9.42
CA SER A 131 -8.63 6.42 8.76
C SER A 131 -9.55 5.39 8.15
N GLU A 132 -9.33 5.05 6.88
CA GLU A 132 -10.12 4.08 6.13
C GLU A 132 -9.17 3.01 5.57
N LEU A 133 -9.51 1.74 5.77
CA LEU A 133 -8.83 0.60 5.15
C LEU A 133 -9.88 -0.26 4.45
N VAL A 134 -9.63 -0.61 3.19
CA VAL A 134 -10.42 -1.58 2.43
C VAL A 134 -9.47 -2.58 1.78
N ILE A 135 -9.79 -3.86 1.90
CA ILE A 135 -9.00 -4.95 1.30
C ILE A 135 -9.88 -5.65 0.25
N ILE A 136 -9.47 -5.55 -1.01
CA ILE A 136 -10.14 -6.18 -2.17
C ILE A 136 -9.17 -7.17 -2.80
N VAL A 137 -9.66 -8.36 -3.09
CA VAL A 137 -8.89 -9.41 -3.74
C VAL A 137 -9.55 -9.83 -5.04
N THR A 138 -8.73 -9.93 -6.10
CA THR A 138 -9.15 -10.29 -7.46
C THR A 138 -8.16 -11.31 -8.02
N PRO A 139 -8.43 -12.63 -7.92
CA PRO A 139 -7.54 -13.64 -8.46
C PRO A 139 -7.69 -13.75 -9.98
N TYR A 140 -6.58 -14.03 -10.68
CA TYR A 140 -6.57 -14.31 -12.12
C TYR A 140 -5.91 -15.66 -12.39
N LEU A 141 -6.55 -16.50 -13.20
CA LEU A 141 -5.92 -17.71 -13.73
C LEU A 141 -5.14 -17.35 -14.99
N VAL A 142 -3.81 -17.41 -14.93
CA VAL A 142 -2.94 -17.15 -16.08
C VAL A 142 -2.53 -18.46 -16.75
N LYS A 143 -2.52 -18.47 -18.08
CA LYS A 143 -1.98 -19.59 -18.87
C LYS A 143 -0.47 -19.40 -19.05
N PRO A 144 0.34 -20.46 -18.99
CA PRO A 144 1.75 -20.37 -19.34
C PRO A 144 1.88 -19.85 -20.78
N THR A 145 2.69 -18.81 -20.98
CA THR A 145 3.00 -18.27 -22.30
C THR A 145 4.45 -18.55 -22.69
N ARG A 146 4.76 -18.49 -23.99
CA ARG A 146 6.12 -18.69 -24.49
C ARG A 146 6.95 -17.43 -24.27
N LEU A 147 8.25 -17.57 -23.97
CA LEU A 147 9.15 -16.44 -23.71
C LEU A 147 9.14 -15.37 -24.83
N ALA A 148 8.96 -15.78 -26.09
CA ALA A 148 8.89 -14.86 -27.23
C ALA A 148 7.65 -13.95 -27.24
N GLU A 149 6.67 -14.23 -26.38
CA GLU A 149 5.40 -13.48 -26.23
C GLU A 149 5.37 -12.66 -24.93
N LEU A 150 6.37 -12.80 -24.05
CA LEU A 150 6.49 -11.95 -22.86
C LEU A 150 6.99 -10.57 -23.25
N ARG A 151 6.21 -9.54 -22.96
CA ARG A 151 6.64 -8.13 -23.02
C ARG A 151 7.08 -7.66 -21.64
N SER A 152 8.30 -7.13 -21.53
CA SER A 152 8.74 -6.35 -20.37
C SER A 152 8.11 -4.96 -20.41
N PRO A 153 7.81 -4.34 -19.25
CA PRO A 153 7.37 -2.94 -19.18
C PRO A 153 8.32 -1.94 -19.87
N THR A 154 9.59 -2.33 -20.08
CA THR A 154 10.62 -1.53 -20.72
C THR A 154 10.75 -1.74 -22.22
N ASP A 155 10.07 -2.72 -22.81
CA ASP A 155 10.28 -3.10 -24.22
C ASP A 155 9.88 -1.98 -25.21
N ASP A 156 8.93 -1.14 -24.80
CA ASP A 156 8.45 0.00 -25.59
C ASP A 156 9.10 1.34 -25.17
N TYR A 157 10.06 1.33 -24.23
CA TYR A 157 10.76 2.53 -23.77
C TYR A 157 11.86 2.93 -24.76
N VAL A 158 11.71 4.12 -25.35
CA VAL A 158 12.76 4.76 -26.15
C VAL A 158 13.12 6.10 -25.50
N PRO A 159 14.38 6.30 -25.05
CA PRO A 159 14.79 7.59 -24.51
C PRO A 159 14.79 8.66 -25.62
N PRO A 160 14.30 9.88 -25.34
CA PRO A 160 14.31 10.97 -26.31
C PRO A 160 15.76 11.41 -26.62
N ASN A 161 15.99 11.85 -27.85
CA ASN A 161 17.28 12.44 -28.22
C ASN A 161 17.43 13.86 -27.63
N ASP A 162 18.66 14.39 -27.57
CA ASP A 162 18.95 15.65 -26.88
C ASP A 162 18.18 16.85 -27.46
N LEU A 163 17.92 16.85 -28.77
CA LEU A 163 17.19 17.91 -29.46
C LEU A 163 15.70 17.86 -29.09
N GLU A 164 15.08 16.68 -29.09
CA GLU A 164 13.69 16.48 -28.65
C GLU A 164 13.50 16.81 -27.16
N ARG A 165 14.48 16.46 -26.31
CA ARG A 165 14.43 16.77 -24.88
C ARG A 165 14.53 18.27 -24.60
N ILE A 166 15.45 18.96 -25.28
CA ILE A 166 15.76 20.38 -25.02
C ILE A 166 14.77 21.32 -25.73
N LEU A 167 14.38 21.00 -26.97
CA LEU A 167 13.54 21.88 -27.80
C LEU A 167 12.05 21.58 -27.63
N GLU A 168 11.67 20.31 -27.55
CA GLU A 168 10.25 19.90 -27.53
C GLU A 168 9.76 19.53 -26.12
N GLY A 169 10.66 19.51 -25.12
CA GLY A 169 10.33 19.15 -23.74
C GLY A 169 9.83 17.71 -23.59
N ARG A 170 10.09 16.83 -24.57
CA ARG A 170 9.58 15.45 -24.56
C ARG A 170 10.42 14.59 -23.63
N LEU A 171 9.74 13.88 -22.72
CA LEU A 171 10.38 12.99 -21.75
C LEU A 171 10.34 11.51 -22.18
N THR A 172 9.44 11.15 -23.10
CA THR A 172 9.27 9.76 -23.58
C THR A 172 8.76 9.74 -25.04
N LYS A 173 9.10 8.66 -25.77
CA LYS A 173 8.57 8.37 -27.10
C LYS A 173 8.07 6.92 -27.15
N PRO A 174 6.76 6.66 -27.28
CA PRO A 174 6.28 5.28 -27.43
C PRO A 174 6.73 4.72 -28.79
N ARG A 175 7.30 3.51 -28.80
CA ARG A 175 7.56 2.78 -30.04
C ARG A 175 6.25 2.12 -30.50
N LEU A 176 5.62 2.67 -31.53
CA LEU A 176 4.47 2.02 -32.17
C LEU A 176 4.99 1.02 -33.21
N THR A 177 4.74 -0.26 -32.99
CA THR A 177 5.03 -1.33 -33.95
C THR A 177 3.79 -1.56 -34.83
N PRO A 178 3.84 -1.23 -36.14
CA PRO A 178 2.69 -1.40 -37.03
C PRO A 178 2.21 -2.86 -37.05
N GLY A 179 0.90 -3.06 -36.81
CA GLY A 179 0.26 -4.39 -36.80
C GLY A 179 0.19 -5.07 -35.42
N VAL A 180 0.99 -4.64 -34.44
CA VAL A 180 0.91 -5.13 -33.04
C VAL A 180 0.24 -4.11 -32.14
N ASP A 181 0.59 -2.84 -32.29
CA ASP A 181 0.06 -1.74 -31.46
C ASP A 181 -1.06 -0.96 -32.19
N ALA A 182 -1.66 -1.57 -33.23
CA ALA A 182 -2.84 -1.00 -33.88
C ALA A 182 -4.00 -0.95 -32.87
N PRO A 183 -4.69 0.18 -32.69
CA PRO A 183 -5.76 0.30 -31.71
C PRO A 183 -6.92 -0.62 -32.11
N ARG A 184 -6.98 -1.80 -31.49
CA ARG A 184 -8.19 -2.63 -31.49
C ARG A 184 -9.16 -1.98 -30.50
N VAL A 185 -10.16 -1.30 -31.04
CA VAL A 185 -11.27 -0.73 -30.26
C VAL A 185 -12.10 -1.87 -29.68
N ALA A 186 -11.66 -2.43 -28.55
CA ALA A 186 -12.46 -3.23 -27.62
C ALA A 186 -11.68 -3.42 -26.31
N GLY A 187 -12.06 -2.68 -25.26
CA GLY A 187 -11.56 -2.86 -23.90
C GLY A 187 -10.47 -1.85 -23.49
N THR A 188 -10.60 -1.31 -22.28
CA THR A 188 -9.68 -0.36 -21.64
C THR A 188 -8.29 -0.97 -21.44
N LYS A 189 -7.45 -0.95 -22.48
CA LYS A 189 -6.00 -1.11 -22.36
C LYS A 189 -5.40 0.27 -22.09
N LEU A 190 -4.91 0.51 -20.87
CA LEU A 190 -4.18 1.73 -20.54
C LEU A 190 -2.81 1.69 -21.22
N LEU A 191 -2.65 2.44 -22.31
CA LEU A 191 -1.37 2.63 -23.00
C LEU A 191 -0.60 3.77 -22.30
N GLY A 192 0.54 3.44 -21.67
CA GLY A 192 1.42 4.40 -21.00
C GLY A 192 2.87 3.95 -21.05
N ALA A 193 3.81 4.89 -20.89
CA ALA A 193 5.26 4.64 -20.98
C ALA A 193 5.81 3.67 -19.91
N ALA A 194 4.98 3.32 -18.92
CA ALA A 194 5.17 2.22 -17.98
C ALA A 194 3.78 1.70 -17.60
N GLY A 195 3.40 0.53 -18.08
CA GLY A 195 2.11 -0.09 -17.79
C GLY A 195 2.17 -1.60 -17.95
N PHE A 196 1.41 -2.32 -17.13
CA PHE A 196 1.26 -3.77 -17.26
C PHE A 196 0.22 -4.08 -18.34
N ALA A 197 0.59 -4.92 -19.30
CA ALA A 197 -0.37 -5.53 -20.22
C ALA A 197 -1.05 -6.72 -19.50
N LEU A 198 -2.36 -6.64 -19.33
CA LEU A 198 -3.18 -7.80 -19.00
C LEU A 198 -3.79 -8.32 -20.31
N ASP A 199 -3.57 -9.60 -20.60
CA ASP A 199 -4.16 -10.33 -21.73
C ASP A 199 -5.54 -10.92 -21.40
#